data_AF-A0A8D2DXT5-F1
#
_entry.id   AF-A0A8D2DXT5-F1
#
_cell.length_a   1.000
_cell.length_b   1.000
_cell.length_c   1.000
_cell.angle_alpha   90.00
_cell.angle_beta   90.00
_cell.angle_gamma   90.00
#
_symmetry.space_group_name_H-M   'P 1'
#
loop_
_entity.id
_entity.type
_entity.pdbx_description
1 polymer ?
#
loop_
_entity_poly.entity_id
_entity_poly.type
_entity_poly.pdbx_seq_one_letter_code
_entity_poly.pdbx_strand_id
1 'polypeptide(L)'
;MALETVPKDLRHLQAFLLCSLVKTIDQFEYDGCDNCHAYLQMKGNREVVYDCTSSSFDGIIAMMSPEDSWVSKWQRVSNFKPGVYAVPVTGRLPQGIVRELKKSRSGLQIQRHG
;
A
#
# COMPACT_ATOMS: atom_id res chain seq x y z
N MET A 1 15.20 9.13 2.33
CA MET A 1 13.82 9.04 2.86
C MET A 1 13.00 10.10 2.17
N ALA A 2 11.88 9.74 1.55
CA ALA A 2 10.94 10.72 1.01
C ALA A 2 9.92 11.05 2.10
N LEU A 3 9.89 12.29 2.58
CA LEU A 3 8.92 12.75 3.59
C LEU A 3 7.47 12.53 3.12
N GLU A 4 7.28 12.44 1.81
CA GLU A 4 6.01 12.26 1.10
C GLU A 4 5.33 10.90 1.37
N THR A 5 6.08 9.89 1.85
CA THR A 5 5.53 8.56 2.19
C THR A 5 4.81 8.51 3.54
N VAL A 6 5.01 9.53 4.39
CA VAL A 6 4.42 9.60 5.72
C VAL A 6 3.01 10.20 5.63
N PRO A 7 1.99 9.63 6.31
CA PRO A 7 0.66 10.24 6.38
C PRO A 7 0.73 11.69 6.87
N LYS A 8 0.16 12.62 6.11
CA LYS A 8 0.17 14.06 6.42
C LYS A 8 -0.68 14.40 7.66
N ASP A 9 -1.72 13.63 7.90
CA ASP A 9 -2.56 13.68 9.09
C ASP A 9 -3.22 12.32 9.35
N LEU A 10 -4.06 12.23 10.39
CA LEU A 10 -4.71 11.00 10.84
C LEU A 10 -6.15 10.83 10.30
N ARG A 11 -6.65 11.76 9.50
CA ARG A 11 -8.00 11.70 8.92
C ARG A 11 -7.95 11.01 7.56
N HIS A 12 -9.01 10.28 7.25
CA HIS A 12 -9.17 9.60 5.96
C HIS A 12 -7.95 8.75 5.56
N LEU A 13 -7.34 8.08 6.56
CA LEU A 13 -6.28 7.13 6.31
C LEU A 13 -6.83 5.95 5.51
N GLN A 14 -6.02 5.52 4.55
CA GLN A 14 -6.28 4.41 3.67
C GLN A 14 -5.05 3.50 3.72
N ALA A 15 -5.27 2.19 3.75
CA ALA A 15 -4.21 1.20 3.59
C ALA A 15 -4.30 0.56 2.21
N PHE A 16 -3.17 0.48 1.52
CA PHE A 16 -3.13 -0.07 0.17
C PHE A 16 -3.32 -1.58 0.17
N LEU A 17 -4.31 -2.10 -0.56
CA LEU A 17 -4.69 -3.52 -0.51
C LEU A 17 -3.59 -4.47 -1.00
N LEU A 18 -2.62 -3.99 -1.79
CA LEU A 18 -1.53 -4.81 -2.32
C LEU A 18 -0.31 -4.90 -1.40
N CYS A 19 0.06 -3.79 -0.75
CA CYS A 19 1.35 -3.64 -0.05
C CYS A 19 1.23 -3.12 1.39
N SER A 20 0.00 -2.83 1.84
CA SER A 20 -0.31 -2.36 3.19
C SER A 20 0.21 -0.96 3.54
N LEU A 21 0.78 -0.20 2.58
CA LEU A 21 1.23 1.18 2.81
C LEU A 21 0.03 2.05 3.24
N VAL A 22 0.20 2.86 4.27
CA VAL A 22 -0.81 3.75 4.82
C VAL A 22 -0.46 5.19 4.47
N LYS A 23 -1.40 5.89 3.84
CA LYS A 23 -1.37 7.34 3.58
C LYS A 23 -2.78 7.91 3.66
N THR A 24 -2.91 9.22 3.63
CA THR A 24 -4.22 9.85 3.41
C THR A 24 -4.71 9.54 2.00
N ILE A 25 -6.02 9.53 1.80
CA ILE A 25 -6.62 9.35 0.47
C ILE A 25 -6.10 10.38 -0.55
N ASP A 26 -5.92 11.63 -0.13
CA ASP A 26 -5.44 12.71 -1.00
C ASP A 26 -3.97 12.49 -1.42
N GLN A 27 -3.14 11.92 -0.53
CA GLN A 27 -1.78 11.50 -0.90
C GLN A 27 -1.77 10.36 -1.92
N PHE A 28 -2.70 9.40 -1.83
CA PHE A 28 -2.80 8.36 -2.87
C PHE A 28 -3.29 8.91 -4.20
N GLU A 29 -4.23 9.85 -4.19
CA GLU A 29 -4.71 10.49 -5.42
C GLU A 29 -3.62 11.32 -6.10
N TYR A 30 -2.83 12.06 -5.32
CA TYR A 30 -1.80 12.97 -5.84
C TYR A 30 -0.50 12.24 -6.24
N ASP A 31 0.01 11.36 -5.37
CA ASP A 31 1.33 10.71 -5.53
C ASP A 31 1.24 9.24 -5.96
N GLY A 32 0.06 8.62 -5.85
CA GLY A 32 -0.10 7.17 -6.04
C GLY A 32 0.50 6.37 -4.87
N CYS A 33 0.68 5.07 -5.08
CA CYS A 33 1.33 4.20 -4.10
C CYS A 33 2.84 4.07 -4.40
N ASP A 34 3.67 4.37 -3.41
CA ASP A 34 5.13 4.39 -3.54
C ASP A 34 5.77 3.04 -3.89
N ASN A 35 5.08 1.94 -3.60
CA ASN A 35 5.52 0.58 -3.88
C ASN A 35 4.88 -0.01 -5.14
N CYS A 36 3.72 0.51 -5.56
CA CYS A 36 2.86 -0.15 -6.56
C CYS A 36 2.56 0.73 -7.79
N HIS A 37 3.08 1.96 -7.85
CA HIS A 37 2.79 2.94 -8.91
C HIS A 37 2.99 2.40 -10.34
N ALA A 38 3.98 1.54 -10.57
CA ALA A 38 4.27 1.00 -11.90
C ALA A 38 3.14 0.13 -12.49
N TYR A 39 2.20 -0.34 -11.67
CA TYR A 39 1.21 -1.33 -12.07
C TYR A 39 -0.22 -0.81 -12.08
N LEU A 40 -0.47 0.31 -11.40
CA LEU A 40 -1.79 0.87 -11.20
C LEU A 40 -1.68 2.37 -11.47
N GLN A 41 -2.27 2.82 -12.58
CA GLN A 41 -2.32 4.23 -13.00
C GLN A 41 -3.38 4.99 -12.19
N MET A 42 -3.13 5.17 -10.89
CA MET A 42 -4.12 5.72 -9.94
C MET A 42 -4.02 7.24 -9.78
N LYS A 43 -2.96 7.85 -10.30
CA LYS A 43 -2.68 9.27 -10.12
C LYS A 43 -3.77 10.12 -10.80
N GLY A 44 -4.39 11.01 -10.03
CA GLY A 44 -5.50 11.83 -10.50
C GLY A 44 -6.82 11.08 -10.70
N ASN A 45 -6.92 9.82 -10.25
CA ASN A 45 -8.15 9.03 -10.34
C ASN A 45 -8.56 8.50 -8.96
N ARG A 46 -9.39 9.29 -8.25
CA ARG A 46 -9.85 8.97 -6.89
C ARG A 46 -10.70 7.70 -6.81
N GLU A 47 -11.44 7.36 -7.85
CA GLU A 47 -12.25 6.13 -7.89
C GLU A 47 -11.34 4.89 -7.87
N VAL A 48 -10.28 4.89 -8.69
CA VAL A 48 -9.28 3.82 -8.69
C VAL A 48 -8.54 3.73 -7.36
N VAL A 49 -8.31 4.86 -6.68
CA VAL A 49 -7.74 4.86 -5.31
C VAL A 49 -8.65 4.08 -4.37
N TYR A 50 -9.96 4.38 -4.35
CA TYR A 50 -10.91 3.64 -3.50
C TYR A 50 -10.96 2.14 -3.80
N ASP A 51 -10.86 1.74 -5.07
CA ASP A 51 -10.81 0.33 -5.47
C ASP A 51 -9.53 -0.40 -5.02
N CYS A 52 -8.45 0.35 -4.82
CA CYS A 52 -7.12 -0.18 -4.49
C CYS A 52 -6.75 -0.05 -3.02
N THR A 53 -7.54 0.66 -2.22
CA THR A 53 -7.27 0.91 -0.79
C THR A 53 -8.42 0.49 0.09
N SER A 54 -8.19 0.47 1.40
CA SER A 54 -9.22 0.26 2.41
C SER A 54 -9.03 1.19 3.60
N SER A 55 -10.13 1.79 4.06
CA SER A 55 -10.17 2.55 5.32
C SER A 55 -10.26 1.63 6.54
N SER A 56 -10.45 0.33 6.32
CA SER A 56 -10.58 -0.69 7.37
C SER A 56 -9.28 -1.47 7.49
N PHE A 57 -8.43 -1.07 8.44
CA PHE A 57 -7.17 -1.72 8.76
C PHE A 57 -6.88 -1.57 10.27
N ASP A 58 -6.05 -2.45 10.82
CA ASP A 58 -5.72 -2.43 12.24
C ASP A 58 -4.22 -2.22 12.46
N GLY A 59 -3.89 -1.41 13.47
CA GLY A 59 -2.50 -1.10 13.82
C GLY A 59 -1.70 -0.40 12.71
N ILE A 60 -0.60 0.22 13.10
CA ILE A 60 0.35 0.81 12.15
C ILE A 60 1.79 0.51 12.56
N ILE A 61 2.67 0.41 11.58
CA ILE A 61 4.09 0.15 11.71
C ILE A 61 4.82 1.26 10.97
N ALA A 62 5.58 2.09 11.69
CA ALA A 62 6.53 3.01 11.09
C ALA A 62 7.80 2.23 10.68
N MET A 63 7.85 1.78 9.43
CA MET A 63 8.96 0.99 8.90
C MET A 63 10.08 1.91 8.42
N MET A 64 11.21 1.93 9.14
CA MET A 64 12.36 2.79 8.83
C MET A 64 13.45 2.08 8.02
N SER A 65 13.75 0.83 8.36
CA SER A 65 14.78 -0.01 7.72
C SER A 65 14.20 -1.37 7.32
N PRO A 66 13.42 -1.45 6.23
CA PRO A 66 12.78 -2.68 5.76
C PRO A 66 13.75 -3.85 5.54
N GLU A 67 14.98 -3.58 5.09
CA GLU A 67 16.01 -4.57 4.80
C GLU A 67 16.61 -5.21 6.08
N ASP A 68 16.57 -4.50 7.20
CA ASP A 68 17.17 -4.90 8.49
C ASP A 68 16.14 -4.88 9.63
N SER A 69 14.96 -5.44 9.35
CA SER A 69 13.89 -5.54 10.34
C SER A 69 13.30 -6.94 10.38
N TRP A 70 13.16 -7.51 11.57
CA TRP A 70 12.39 -8.74 11.73
C TRP A 70 10.90 -8.51 11.43
N VAL A 71 10.37 -7.35 11.84
CA VAL A 71 8.97 -6.97 11.62
C VAL A 71 8.66 -6.88 10.12
N SER A 72 9.58 -6.34 9.31
CA SER A 72 9.38 -6.24 7.86
C SER A 72 9.34 -7.61 7.18
N LYS A 73 10.17 -8.55 7.64
CA LYS A 73 10.20 -9.93 7.16
C LYS A 73 8.89 -10.64 7.52
N TRP A 74 8.44 -10.50 8.76
CA TRP A 74 7.16 -11.06 9.22
C TRP A 74 5.99 -10.49 8.41
N GLN A 75 5.99 -9.17 8.17
CA GLN A 75 4.95 -8.48 7.41
C GLN A 75 5.11 -8.56 5.89
N ARG A 76 6.14 -9.24 5.39
CA ARG A 76 6.45 -9.37 3.95
C ARG A 76 6.59 -8.01 3.23
N VAL A 77 7.08 -6.99 3.94
CA VAL A 77 7.35 -5.63 3.43
C VAL A 77 8.85 -5.32 3.34
N SER A 78 9.72 -6.32 3.47
CA SER A 78 11.19 -6.13 3.49
C SER A 78 11.78 -5.53 2.21
N ASN A 79 11.07 -5.65 1.08
CA ASN A 79 11.49 -5.11 -0.22
C ASN A 79 10.74 -3.80 -0.59
N PHE A 80 9.97 -3.24 0.33
CA PHE A 80 9.23 -2.01 0.12
C PHE A 80 9.97 -0.79 0.66
N LYS A 81 9.52 0.40 0.27
CA LYS A 81 10.15 1.63 0.72
C LYS A 81 9.88 1.90 2.21
N PRO A 82 10.76 2.63 2.92
CA PRO A 82 10.44 3.16 4.24
C PRO A 82 9.14 3.98 4.24
N GLY A 83 8.29 3.77 5.24
CA GLY A 83 6.95 4.35 5.31
C GLY A 83 6.09 3.75 6.41
N VAL A 84 4.83 4.16 6.49
CA VAL A 84 3.86 3.63 7.46
C VAL A 84 3.08 2.49 6.82
N TYR A 85 2.97 1.35 7.50
CA TYR A 85 2.26 0.16 7.01
C TYR A 85 1.21 -0.30 8.02
N ALA A 86 0.07 -0.81 7.54
CA ALA A 86 -0.93 -1.45 8.40
C ALA A 86 -0.50 -2.87 8.83
N VAL A 87 -1.05 -3.39 9.93
CA VAL A 87 -0.75 -4.75 10.41
C VAL A 87 -1.58 -5.78 9.64
N PRO A 88 -2.93 -5.78 9.71
CA PRO A 88 -3.75 -6.31 8.64
C PRO A 88 -4.55 -5.21 7.91
N VAL A 89 -4.93 -5.50 6.67
CA VAL A 89 -5.84 -4.67 5.88
C VAL A 89 -7.06 -5.50 5.50
N THR A 90 -8.25 -4.99 5.83
CA THR A 90 -9.52 -5.64 5.47
C THR A 90 -9.92 -5.23 4.07
N GLY A 91 -10.11 -6.19 3.18
CA GLY A 91 -10.59 -5.95 1.82
C GLY A 91 -9.87 -6.83 0.80
N ARG A 92 -10.28 -6.72 -0.47
CA ARG A 92 -9.66 -7.46 -1.58
C ARG A 92 -9.68 -6.59 -2.83
N LEU A 93 -8.58 -6.62 -3.57
CA LEU A 93 -8.52 -5.97 -4.87
C LEU A 93 -9.58 -6.56 -5.83
N PRO A 94 -10.22 -5.72 -6.66
CA PRO A 94 -11.11 -6.18 -7.72
C PRO A 94 -10.44 -7.21 -8.63
N GLN A 95 -11.21 -8.19 -9.11
CA GLN A 95 -10.66 -9.28 -9.91
C GLN A 95 -10.00 -8.80 -11.22
N GLY A 96 -10.51 -7.70 -11.82
CA GLY A 96 -9.91 -7.09 -13.01
C GLY A 96 -8.48 -6.64 -12.76
N ILE A 97 -8.27 -5.86 -11.69
CA ILE A 97 -6.95 -5.41 -11.23
C ILE A 97 -6.03 -6.60 -10.92
N VAL A 98 -6.53 -7.62 -10.22
CA VAL A 98 -5.74 -8.82 -9.92
C VAL A 98 -5.28 -9.55 -11.19
N ARG A 99 -6.13 -9.62 -12.22
CA ARG A 99 -5.78 -10.24 -13.51
C ARG A 99 -4.71 -9.44 -14.24
N GLU A 100 -4.79 -8.12 -14.20
CA GLU A 100 -3.78 -7.23 -14.80
C GLU A 100 -2.43 -7.37 -14.11
N LEU A 101 -2.39 -7.30 -12.78
CA LEU A 101 -1.17 -7.48 -11.98
C LEU A 101 -0.46 -8.79 -12.31
N LYS A 102 -1.22 -9.89 -12.45
CA LYS A 102 -0.66 -11.20 -12.84
C LYS A 102 -0.04 -11.20 -14.24
N LYS A 103 -0.58 -10.44 -15.19
CA LYS A 103 -0.03 -10.32 -16.55
C LYS A 103 1.27 -9.51 -16.56
N SER A 104 1.36 -8.48 -15.72
CA SER A 104 2.47 -7.52 -15.68
C SER A 104 3.79 -8.09 -15.17
N ARG A 105 3.88 -9.40 -14.87
CA ARG A 105 5.06 -10.06 -14.24
C ARG A 105 5.59 -9.28 -13.04
N SER A 106 4.72 -8.57 -12.32
CA SER A 106 5.09 -7.90 -11.09
C SER A 106 5.50 -9.01 -10.12
N GLY A 107 6.77 -9.10 -9.73
CA GLY A 107 7.19 -10.00 -8.65
C GLY A 107 6.47 -9.74 -7.31
N LEU A 108 5.56 -8.76 -7.26
CA LEU A 108 4.62 -8.48 -6.19
C LEU A 108 3.67 -9.66 -5.97
N GLN A 109 3.91 -10.41 -4.91
CA GLN A 109 2.91 -11.32 -4.38
C GLN A 109 1.82 -10.52 -3.67
N ILE A 110 0.56 -10.78 -4.02
CA ILE A 110 -0.58 -10.19 -3.33
C ILE A 110 -0.52 -10.62 -1.87
N GLN A 111 -0.33 -9.66 -0.97
CA GLN A 111 -0.34 -9.92 0.47
C GLN A 111 -1.76 -10.35 0.86
N ARG A 112 -1.96 -11.66 1.06
CA ARG A 112 -3.16 -12.18 1.72
C ARG A 112 -2.92 -12.13 3.21
N HIS A 113 -3.42 -11.08 3.86
CA HIS A 113 -3.57 -11.07 5.31
C HIS A 113 -4.79 -11.93 5.61
N GLY A 114 -4.54 -13.08 6.25
CA GLY A 114 -5.54 -14.08 6.62
C GLY A 114 -6.32 -13.66 7.86
#